data_AF-A0A2T2YF49-F1
#
_entry.id   AF-A0A2T2YF49-F1
#
_cell.length_a   1.000
_cell.length_b   1.000
_cell.length_c   1.000
_cell.angle_alpha   90.00
_cell.angle_beta   90.00
_cell.angle_gamma   90.00
#
_symmetry.space_group_name_H-M   'P 1'
#
loop_
_entity.id
_entity.type
_entity.pdbx_description
1 polymer ?
#
loop_
_entity_poly.entity_id
_entity_poly.type
_entity_poly.pdbx_seq_one_letter_code
_entity_poly.pdbx_strand_id
1 'polypeptide(L)'
;MTKEQWQELYKNLDAIYSEYSTAYYKYEKGKNKQIRASGERDVDSLLNKANFYIKKNTEVYNLLTGGENNTDTGRIYNYDDFIKSWHFQGALADFLDVIKEKIESFDKA
;
A
#
# COMPACT_ATOMS: atom_id res chain seq x y z
N MET A 1 10.84 11.75 8.05
CA MET A 1 11.47 11.18 6.84
C MET A 1 11.93 12.34 5.96
N THR A 2 13.06 12.20 5.26
CA THR A 2 13.50 13.19 4.25
C THR A 2 12.70 13.06 2.95
N LYS A 3 12.81 14.05 2.05
CA LYS A 3 12.18 13.99 0.72
C LYS A 3 12.63 12.76 -0.06
N GLU A 4 13.92 12.43 -0.02
CA GLU A 4 14.49 11.27 -0.71
C GLU A 4 13.91 9.96 -0.17
N GLN A 5 13.76 9.85 1.15
CA GLN A 5 13.14 8.68 1.78
C GLN A 5 11.67 8.52 1.37
N TRP A 6 10.92 9.62 1.22
CA TRP A 6 9.55 9.58 0.71
C TRP A 6 9.48 9.18 -0.77
N GLN A 7 10.41 9.67 -1.60
CA GLN A 7 10.52 9.28 -3.01
C GLN A 7 10.87 7.79 -3.17
N GLU A 8 11.77 7.27 -2.33
CA GLU A 8 12.09 5.84 -2.31
C GLU A 8 10.88 4.99 -1.88
N LEU A 9 10.15 5.43 -0.85
CA LEU A 9 8.91 4.78 -0.42
C LEU A 9 7.88 4.75 -1.57
N TYR A 10 7.64 5.88 -2.22
CA TYR A 10 6.72 6.00 -3.35
C TYR A 10 7.07 4.98 -4.44
N LYS A 11 8.35 4.93 -4.85
CA LYS A 11 8.83 4.00 -5.87
C LYS A 11 8.61 2.54 -5.48
N ASN A 12 8.87 2.18 -4.22
CA ASN A 12 8.68 0.82 -3.73
C ASN A 12 7.19 0.42 -3.72
N LEU A 13 6.31 1.33 -3.29
CA LEU A 13 4.88 1.10 -3.26
C LEU A 13 4.24 1.09 -4.66
N ASP A 14 4.71 1.92 -5.58
CA ASP A 14 4.28 1.95 -6.99
C ASP A 14 4.68 0.67 -7.74
N ALA A 15 5.87 0.13 -7.46
CA ALA A 15 6.27 -1.19 -7.94
C ALA A 15 5.33 -2.29 -7.41
N ILE A 16 4.98 -2.25 -6.12
CA ILE A 16 4.02 -3.19 -5.53
C ILE A 16 2.64 -3.04 -6.19
N TYR A 17 2.16 -1.83 -6.41
CA TYR A 17 0.89 -1.57 -7.10
C TYR A 17 0.85 -2.22 -8.48
N SER A 18 1.91 -2.02 -9.27
CA SER A 18 2.04 -2.59 -10.62
C SER A 18 2.08 -4.14 -10.61
N GLU A 19 2.86 -4.72 -9.70
CA GLU A 19 2.96 -6.18 -9.54
C GLU A 19 1.65 -6.78 -9.03
N TYR A 20 0.95 -6.09 -8.13
CA TYR A 20 -0.30 -6.54 -7.53
C TYR A 20 -1.38 -6.76 -8.57
N SER A 21 -1.56 -5.82 -9.50
CA SER A 21 -2.55 -5.95 -10.57
C SER A 21 -2.37 -7.24 -11.38
N THR A 22 -1.11 -7.63 -11.63
CA THR A 22 -0.78 -8.86 -12.37
C THR A 22 -1.03 -10.11 -11.52
N ALA A 23 -0.61 -10.09 -10.25
CA ALA A 23 -0.81 -11.18 -9.31
C ALA A 23 -2.31 -11.45 -9.06
N TYR A 24 -3.08 -10.39 -8.85
CA TYR A 24 -4.53 -10.46 -8.63
C TYR A 24 -5.27 -11.00 -9.85
N TYR A 25 -4.89 -10.57 -11.06
CA TYR A 25 -5.46 -11.17 -12.28
C TYR A 25 -5.17 -12.68 -12.39
N LYS A 26 -3.95 -13.13 -12.06
CA LYS A 26 -3.62 -14.56 -12.04
C LYS A 26 -4.43 -15.33 -10.99
N TYR A 27 -4.63 -14.74 -9.81
CA TYR A 27 -5.44 -15.29 -8.73
C TYR A 27 -6.90 -15.48 -9.17
N GLU A 28 -7.52 -14.42 -9.69
CA GLU A 28 -8.94 -14.39 -10.07
C GLU A 28 -9.23 -15.18 -11.36
N LYS A 29 -8.38 -15.02 -12.39
CA LYS A 29 -8.63 -15.48 -13.76
C LYS A 29 -7.68 -16.57 -14.24
N GLY A 30 -6.86 -17.13 -13.35
CA GLY A 30 -5.92 -18.20 -13.67
C GLY A 30 -6.63 -19.40 -14.32
N LYS A 31 -6.08 -19.91 -15.43
CA LYS A 31 -6.67 -21.01 -16.22
C LYS A 31 -6.76 -22.35 -15.47
N ASN A 32 -5.99 -22.53 -14.39
CA ASN A 32 -6.00 -23.75 -13.58
C ASN A 32 -5.71 -23.44 -12.10
N LYS A 33 -5.96 -24.44 -11.23
CA LYS A 33 -5.80 -24.31 -9.78
C LYS A 33 -4.37 -23.91 -9.36
N GLN A 34 -3.35 -24.45 -10.02
CA GLN A 34 -1.94 -24.15 -9.71
C GLN A 34 -1.59 -22.69 -9.98
N ILE A 35 -2.09 -22.12 -11.09
CA ILE A 35 -1.87 -20.72 -11.45
C ILE A 35 -2.58 -19.80 -10.47
N ARG A 36 -3.83 -20.10 -10.09
CA ARG A 36 -4.57 -19.30 -9.10
C ARG A 36 -3.88 -19.33 -7.74
N ALA A 37 -3.46 -20.51 -7.28
CA ALA A 37 -2.71 -20.65 -6.03
C ALA A 37 -1.32 -19.97 -6.07
N SER A 38 -0.71 -19.83 -7.25
CA SER A 38 0.48 -19.00 -7.40
C SER A 38 0.14 -17.52 -7.27
N GLY A 39 -0.90 -17.06 -7.96
CA GLY A 39 -1.36 -15.66 -7.88
C GLY A 39 -1.77 -15.25 -6.47
N GLU A 40 -2.44 -16.14 -5.73
CA GLU A 40 -2.80 -15.94 -4.31
C GLU A 40 -1.55 -15.70 -3.45
N ARG A 41 -0.54 -16.58 -3.59
CA ARG A 41 0.73 -16.42 -2.87
C ARG A 41 1.48 -15.13 -3.24
N ASP A 42 1.43 -14.74 -4.51
CA ASP A 42 2.02 -13.48 -4.97
C ASP A 42 1.27 -12.27 -4.37
N VAL A 43 -0.07 -12.30 -4.36
CA VAL A 43 -0.93 -11.29 -3.71
C VAL A 43 -0.59 -11.16 -2.23
N ASP A 44 -0.55 -12.27 -1.50
CA ASP A 44 -0.21 -12.28 -0.07
C ASP A 44 1.21 -11.75 0.19
N SER A 45 2.17 -12.11 -0.66
CA SER A 45 3.53 -11.59 -0.55
C SER A 45 3.59 -10.08 -0.73
N LEU A 46 2.87 -9.55 -1.73
CA LEU A 46 2.84 -8.13 -2.03
C LEU A 46 2.12 -7.31 -0.94
N LEU A 47 1.01 -7.82 -0.41
CA LEU A 47 0.32 -7.24 0.75
C LEU A 47 1.27 -7.14 1.94
N ASN A 48 2.00 -8.22 2.23
CA ASN A 48 2.97 -8.25 3.33
C ASN A 48 4.13 -7.26 3.11
N LYS A 49 4.64 -7.13 1.88
CA LYS A 49 5.67 -6.14 1.55
C LYS A 49 5.19 -4.71 1.77
N ALA A 50 3.99 -4.37 1.27
CA ALA A 50 3.42 -3.03 1.49
C ALA A 50 3.19 -2.74 2.97
N ASN A 51 2.59 -3.70 3.69
CA ASN A 51 2.39 -3.64 5.15
C ASN A 51 3.72 -3.44 5.89
N PHE A 52 4.81 -4.08 5.45
CA PHE A 52 6.14 -3.87 6.01
C PHE A 52 6.64 -2.43 5.80
N TYR A 53 6.57 -1.91 4.57
CA TYR A 53 7.01 -0.53 4.28
C TYR A 53 6.23 0.50 5.10
N ILE A 54 4.92 0.30 5.27
CA ILE A 54 4.05 1.22 6.00
C ILE A 54 4.29 1.12 7.51
N LYS A 55 4.27 -0.09 8.09
CA LYS A 55 4.42 -0.26 9.55
C LYS A 55 5.82 0.02 10.07
N LYS A 56 6.85 -0.12 9.24
CA LYS A 56 8.24 0.17 9.63
C LYS A 56 8.46 1.65 9.91
N ASN A 57 7.57 2.53 9.43
CA ASN A 57 7.72 3.96 9.60
C ASN A 57 6.46 4.59 10.21
N THR A 58 6.56 5.08 11.45
CA THR A 58 5.44 5.71 12.16
C THR A 58 4.86 6.90 11.42
N GLU A 59 5.67 7.68 10.70
CA GLU A 59 5.19 8.83 9.93
C GLU A 59 4.32 8.39 8.75
N VAL A 60 4.69 7.31 8.07
CA VAL A 60 3.92 6.70 6.97
C VAL A 60 2.62 6.10 7.48
N TYR A 61 2.69 5.35 8.59
CA TYR A 61 1.51 4.79 9.23
C TYR A 61 0.53 5.88 9.68
N ASN A 62 1.04 6.97 10.25
CA ASN A 62 0.22 8.12 10.64
C ASN A 62 -0.40 8.80 9.42
N LEU A 63 0.36 8.97 8.34
CA LEU A 63 -0.17 9.55 7.10
C LEU A 63 -1.33 8.72 6.53
N LEU A 64 -1.20 7.39 6.49
CA LEU A 64 -2.25 6.49 6.03
C LEU A 64 -3.48 6.50 6.94
N THR A 65 -3.28 6.53 8.25
CA THR A 65 -4.36 6.34 9.23
C THR A 65 -5.07 7.63 9.64
N GLY A 66 -4.65 8.80 9.13
CA GLY A 66 -5.18 10.11 9.53
C GLY A 66 -4.52 10.71 10.79
N GLY A 67 -3.44 10.10 11.26
CA GLY A 67 -2.57 10.61 12.32
C GLY A 67 -3.23 10.68 13.69
N GLU A 68 -2.67 11.52 14.56
CA GLU A 68 -3.10 11.71 15.95
C GLU A 68 -4.46 12.42 16.07
N ASN A 69 -4.92 13.05 14.99
CA ASN A 69 -6.23 13.70 14.93
C ASN A 69 -7.37 12.70 14.68
N ASN A 70 -7.06 11.43 14.37
CA ASN A 70 -8.03 10.37 14.24
C ASN A 70 -8.11 9.55 15.54
N THR A 71 -9.30 9.02 15.84
CA THR A 71 -9.49 8.11 16.97
C THR A 71 -8.69 6.82 16.77
N ASP A 72 -8.24 6.18 17.85
CA ASP A 72 -7.53 4.89 17.76
C ASP A 72 -8.33 3.85 16.98
N THR A 73 -9.64 3.81 17.21
CA THR A 73 -10.57 2.94 16.47
C THR A 73 -10.64 3.30 14.99
N GLY A 74 -10.71 4.58 14.65
CA GLY A 74 -10.68 5.04 13.25
C GLY A 74 -9.37 4.71 12.54
N ARG A 75 -8.24 4.77 13.26
CA ARG A 75 -6.92 4.39 12.72
C ARG A 75 -6.85 2.90 12.42
N ILE A 76 -7.39 2.05 13.29
CA ILE A 76 -7.50 0.60 13.06
C ILE A 76 -8.38 0.33 11.84
N TYR A 77 -9.57 0.94 11.76
CA TYR A 77 -10.47 0.74 10.61
C TYR A 77 -9.84 1.14 9.28
N ASN A 78 -9.20 2.31 9.22
CA ASN A 78 -8.52 2.77 8.01
C ASN A 78 -7.41 1.81 7.59
N TYR A 79 -6.63 1.31 8.56
CA TYR A 79 -5.56 0.37 8.27
C TYR A 79 -6.07 -1.01 7.83
N ASP A 80 -7.06 -1.54 8.53
CA ASP A 80 -7.68 -2.83 8.21
C ASP A 80 -8.34 -2.80 6.84
N ASP A 81 -8.96 -1.68 6.47
CA ASP A 81 -9.55 -1.52 5.15
C ASP A 81 -8.49 -1.48 4.04
N PHE A 82 -7.40 -0.75 4.28
CA PHE A 82 -6.27 -0.67 3.35
C PHE A 82 -5.70 -2.04 3.01
N ILE A 83 -5.51 -2.93 4.00
CA ILE A 83 -4.86 -4.24 3.78
C ILE A 83 -5.80 -5.34 3.24
N LYS A 84 -7.10 -5.08 3.03
CA LYS A 84 -8.01 -6.07 2.45
C LYS A 84 -7.70 -6.29 0.98
N SER A 85 -7.41 -7.53 0.60
CA SER A 85 -6.99 -7.89 -0.76
C SER A 85 -7.90 -7.34 -1.86
N TRP A 86 -9.22 -7.44 -1.74
CA TRP A 86 -10.15 -6.97 -2.78
C TRP A 86 -10.23 -5.43 -2.93
N HIS A 87 -9.77 -4.65 -1.94
CA HIS A 87 -9.71 -3.18 -2.00
C HIS A 87 -8.29 -2.64 -2.14
N PHE A 88 -7.28 -3.47 -1.87
CA PHE A 88 -5.89 -3.06 -1.72
C PHE A 88 -5.36 -2.28 -2.92
N GLN A 89 -5.69 -2.69 -4.16
CA GLN A 89 -5.22 -1.97 -5.34
C GLN A 89 -5.74 -0.53 -5.38
N GLY A 90 -7.02 -0.31 -5.10
CA GLY A 90 -7.61 1.03 -5.05
C GLY A 90 -7.03 1.84 -3.89
N ALA A 91 -7.01 1.24 -2.69
CA ALA A 91 -6.48 1.89 -1.49
C ALA A 91 -5.00 2.26 -1.62
N LEU A 92 -4.19 1.44 -2.30
CA LEU A 92 -2.79 1.74 -2.58
C LEU A 92 -2.62 2.86 -3.62
N ALA A 93 -3.47 2.92 -4.64
CA ALA A 93 -3.46 4.03 -5.60
C ALA A 93 -3.75 5.37 -4.89
N ASP A 94 -4.82 5.41 -4.09
CA ASP A 94 -5.18 6.60 -3.31
C ASP A 94 -4.05 7.01 -2.37
N PHE A 95 -3.40 6.02 -1.73
CA PHE A 95 -2.29 6.31 -0.83
C PHE A 95 -1.02 6.78 -1.56
N LEU A 96 -0.76 6.31 -2.77
CA LEU A 96 0.34 6.81 -3.60
C LEU A 96 0.16 8.29 -3.94
N ASP A 97 -1.07 8.74 -4.20
CA ASP A 97 -1.38 10.16 -4.41
C ASP A 97 -1.12 10.98 -3.14
N VAL A 98 -1.52 10.49 -1.97
CA VAL A 98 -1.21 11.13 -0.68
C VAL A 98 0.30 11.24 -0.43
N ILE A 99 1.07 10.20 -0.77
CA ILE A 99 2.55 10.24 -0.67
C ILE A 99 3.13 11.27 -1.65
N LYS A 100 2.58 11.37 -2.86
CA LYS A 100 3.02 12.34 -3.85
C LYS A 100 2.79 13.77 -3.36
N GLU A 101 1.62 14.07 -2.81
CA GLU A 101 1.35 15.37 -2.16
C GLU A 101 2.34 15.66 -1.03
N LYS A 102 2.65 14.64 -0.22
CA LYS A 102 3.66 14.76 0.84
C LYS A 102 5.05 15.09 0.28
N ILE A 103 5.48 14.47 -0.82
CA ILE A 103 6.76 14.79 -1.49
C ILE A 103 6.76 16.23 -2.00
N GLU A 104 5.68 16.66 -2.65
CA GLU A 104 5.54 18.02 -3.17
C GLU A 104 5.54 19.08 -2.07
N SER A 105 5.10 18.75 -0.85
CA SER A 105 5.13 19.67 0.29
C SER A 105 6.55 20.10 0.70
N PHE A 106 7.58 19.30 0.39
CA PHE A 106 8.97 19.66 0.65
C PHE A 106 9.49 20.74 -0.30
N ASP A 107 8.87 20.93 -1.48
CA ASP A 107 9.27 21.96 -2.46
C ASP A 107 8.57 23.30 -2.24
N LYS A 108 7.54 23.32 -1.39
CA LYS A 108 6.76 24.52 -1.04
C LYS A 108 7.20 25.16 0.29
N ALA A 109 8.13 24.52 0.99
CA ALA A 109 8.69 24.95 2.26
C ALA A 109 10.01 25.71 2.05
#